data_AF-A0AAN7RDS4-F1
#
_entry.id   AF-A0AAN7RDS4-F1
#
_cell.length_a   1.000
_cell.length_b   1.000
_cell.length_c   1.000
_cell.angle_alpha   90.00
_cell.angle_beta   90.00
_cell.angle_gamma   90.00
#
_symmetry.space_group_name_H-M   'P 1'
#
loop_
_entity.id
_entity.type
_entity.pdbx_description
1 polymer ?
#
loop_
_entity_poly.entity_id
_entity_poly.type
_entity_poly.pdbx_seq_one_letter_code
_entity_poly.pdbx_strand_id
1 'polypeptide(L)'
;MATVSASHFATRSSAVSSHGASGSKSVPQFPQVGMRNRPVTHSGLRSLNSLDGAVYKKKVEARQVKKAAMSPVPGQIVCRKGMPIIFVGAEVGPWSKTGGLGDVLGGLPPALAARGHRVMTISPRYDQYKDAWDTSVLVEVPVGNSVETVRFFHCYKRGVDRVFVDHPLFLEKVWGETGSKIYGPRVGLDYKDNQLRFSLLCLAALEAPRVLNLISNKDFSGPYGEDVVFVANDWHTALLPCYMKSIYQSKGMYKNAKVVGFPSFASCFM
;
A
#
# COMPACT_ATOMS: atom_id res chain seq x y z
N MET A 1 -54.75 -14.35 -35.55
CA MET A 1 -55.16 -13.09 -34.89
C MET A 1 -53.87 -12.46 -34.35
N ALA A 2 -53.18 -11.50 -34.99
CA ALA A 2 -53.63 -10.21 -35.55
C ALA A 2 -54.31 -9.36 -34.46
N THR A 3 -53.95 -8.11 -34.16
CA THR A 3 -53.26 -7.02 -34.89
C THR A 3 -52.45 -6.14 -33.90
N VAL A 4 -51.24 -5.64 -34.18
CA VAL A 4 -50.91 -4.38 -34.92
C VAL A 4 -51.82 -3.18 -34.63
N SER A 5 -51.26 -2.11 -34.05
CA SER A 5 -51.53 -0.74 -34.49
C SER A 5 -50.35 0.19 -34.13
N ALA A 6 -50.09 1.18 -34.98
CA ALA A 6 -48.98 2.13 -34.88
C ALA A 6 -49.49 3.56 -35.15
N SER A 7 -48.57 4.50 -35.42
CA SER A 7 -48.80 5.91 -35.81
C SER A 7 -49.03 6.91 -34.65
N HIS A 8 -48.67 8.20 -34.74
CA HIS A 8 -48.28 9.00 -35.92
C HIS A 8 -47.03 9.89 -35.73
N PHE A 9 -46.42 10.22 -36.87
CA PHE A 9 -45.38 11.23 -37.10
C PHE A 9 -45.89 12.68 -36.89
N ALA A 10 -44.99 13.60 -36.51
CA ALA A 10 -45.10 15.02 -36.87
C ALA A 10 -43.71 15.66 -37.00
N THR A 11 -43.28 15.89 -38.24
CA THR A 11 -42.03 16.61 -38.56
C THR A 11 -42.31 18.09 -38.79
N ARG A 12 -41.43 18.98 -38.32
CA ARG A 12 -41.32 20.35 -38.87
C ARG A 12 -39.85 20.71 -39.12
N SER A 13 -39.52 20.83 -40.40
CA SER A 13 -38.33 21.49 -40.90
C SER A 13 -38.67 22.92 -41.32
N SER A 14 -37.75 23.87 -41.13
CA SER A 14 -37.74 25.13 -41.89
C SER A 14 -36.30 25.64 -42.03
N ALA A 15 -35.79 25.60 -43.26
CA ALA A 15 -34.59 26.30 -43.71
C ALA A 15 -34.99 27.67 -44.32
N VAL A 16 -34.10 28.29 -45.12
CA VAL A 16 -34.16 29.63 -45.80
C VAL A 16 -33.50 30.75 -44.97
N SER A 17 -32.59 31.61 -45.48
CA SER A 17 -31.77 31.60 -46.72
C SER A 17 -30.62 32.63 -46.63
N SER A 18 -29.70 32.65 -47.61
CA SER A 18 -28.50 33.50 -47.70
C SER A 18 -28.57 34.59 -48.78
N HIS A 19 -27.78 35.68 -48.63
CA HIS A 19 -27.15 36.59 -49.65
C HIS A 19 -26.46 37.76 -48.89
N GLY A 20 -25.40 38.47 -49.34
CA GLY A 20 -24.51 38.37 -50.52
C GLY A 20 -23.72 39.70 -50.77
N ALA A 21 -22.51 39.63 -51.36
CA ALA A 21 -21.65 40.74 -51.88
C ALA A 21 -20.98 41.72 -50.85
N SER A 22 -19.82 42.38 -51.10
CA SER A 22 -18.69 42.19 -52.06
C SER A 22 -17.51 43.15 -51.72
N GLY A 23 -16.25 42.78 -51.99
CA GLY A 23 -15.10 43.73 -51.90
C GLY A 23 -13.71 43.10 -52.10
N SER A 24 -12.99 43.48 -53.15
CA SER A 24 -11.78 42.78 -53.67
C SER A 24 -10.41 43.38 -53.30
N LYS A 25 -9.37 42.52 -53.47
CA LYS A 25 -7.89 42.71 -53.52
C LYS A 25 -7.16 42.15 -52.29
N SER A 26 -5.98 41.51 -52.38
CA SER A 26 -5.20 41.01 -53.54
C SER A 26 -4.13 40.00 -53.08
N VAL A 27 -3.50 39.24 -53.99
CA VAL A 27 -2.49 38.19 -53.70
C VAL A 27 -1.21 38.42 -54.53
N PRO A 28 -0.02 38.03 -54.03
CA PRO A 28 0.75 36.99 -54.75
C PRO A 28 1.16 35.81 -53.85
N GLN A 29 1.52 34.68 -54.47
CA GLN A 29 1.44 33.34 -53.88
C GLN A 29 2.78 32.57 -53.95
N PHE A 30 2.91 31.57 -53.06
CA PHE A 30 3.74 30.33 -53.10
C PHE A 30 5.11 30.31 -52.36
N PRO A 31 5.62 29.13 -51.91
CA PRO A 31 5.01 27.77 -51.88
C PRO A 31 5.18 26.92 -50.58
N GLN A 32 4.29 25.93 -50.45
CA GLN A 32 4.51 24.52 -50.01
C GLN A 32 4.85 24.07 -48.56
N VAL A 33 4.57 22.76 -48.38
CA VAL A 33 4.99 21.77 -47.36
C VAL A 33 4.30 21.83 -45.99
N GLY A 34 3.37 20.88 -45.76
CA GLY A 34 2.92 20.50 -44.42
C GLY A 34 3.86 19.48 -43.77
N MET A 35 3.97 19.51 -42.43
CA MET A 35 4.67 18.46 -41.68
C MET A 35 3.91 17.97 -40.45
N ARG A 36 3.97 16.65 -40.26
CA ARG A 36 3.48 15.91 -39.10
C ARG A 36 4.30 16.21 -37.85
N ASN A 37 3.67 15.98 -36.69
CA ASN A 37 4.23 15.60 -35.39
C ASN A 37 5.74 15.83 -35.17
N ARG A 38 6.09 16.82 -34.33
CA ARG A 38 7.37 16.86 -33.60
C ARG A 38 7.13 16.61 -32.11
N PRO A 39 7.87 15.69 -31.46
CA PRO A 39 7.83 15.54 -30.00
C PRO A 39 8.60 16.68 -29.33
N VAL A 40 8.02 17.28 -28.28
CA VAL A 40 8.70 18.25 -27.42
C VAL A 40 9.23 17.52 -26.19
N THR A 41 10.55 17.46 -26.05
CA THR A 41 11.22 16.92 -24.86
C THR A 41 11.46 18.03 -23.83
N HIS A 42 11.01 17.82 -22.58
CA HIS A 42 11.01 18.83 -21.52
C HIS A 42 12.05 18.49 -20.43
N SER A 43 12.73 19.50 -19.88
CA SER A 43 13.80 19.35 -18.86
C SER A 43 13.67 20.44 -17.80
N GLY A 44 12.78 20.21 -16.82
CA GLY A 44 12.31 21.27 -15.92
C GLY A 44 11.56 22.38 -16.69
N LEU A 45 11.27 23.51 -16.04
CA LEU A 45 10.38 24.58 -16.53
C LEU A 45 10.92 25.43 -17.72
N ARG A 46 11.72 24.87 -18.63
CA ARG A 46 12.14 25.54 -19.88
C ARG A 46 12.09 24.60 -21.09
N SER A 47 11.53 25.13 -22.18
CA SER A 47 11.61 24.53 -23.52
C SER A 47 12.86 25.04 -24.25
N LEU A 48 13.52 24.18 -25.01
CA LEU A 48 14.68 24.52 -25.85
C LEU A 48 14.35 24.31 -27.33
N ASN A 49 14.67 25.30 -28.17
CA ASN A 49 14.43 25.26 -29.61
C ASN A 49 15.66 24.74 -30.41
N SER A 50 15.41 24.29 -31.63
CA SER A 50 16.30 23.39 -32.38
C SER A 50 17.47 24.05 -33.12
N LEU A 51 18.31 24.88 -32.45
CA LEU A 51 19.44 25.56 -33.10
C LEU A 51 20.84 25.33 -32.48
N ASP A 52 20.97 24.63 -31.35
CA ASP A 52 22.28 24.33 -30.73
C ASP A 52 22.89 22.99 -31.22
N GLY A 53 22.56 22.58 -32.45
CA GLY A 53 22.89 21.26 -33.02
C GLY A 53 24.13 21.22 -33.92
N ALA A 54 25.27 21.79 -33.52
CA ALA A 54 26.43 21.90 -34.42
C ALA A 54 27.84 21.84 -33.78
N VAL A 55 28.02 21.30 -32.57
CA VAL A 55 29.35 21.18 -31.93
C VAL A 55 29.58 19.78 -31.36
N TYR A 56 30.79 19.24 -31.57
CA TYR A 56 31.32 17.98 -31.02
C TYR A 56 30.77 16.64 -31.55
N LYS A 57 31.22 16.25 -32.76
CA LYS A 57 31.46 14.82 -33.05
C LYS A 57 32.65 14.33 -32.21
N LYS A 58 32.42 13.56 -31.14
CA LYS A 58 33.43 12.67 -30.57
C LYS A 58 32.91 11.24 -30.43
N LYS A 59 33.76 10.31 -30.85
CA LYS A 59 33.58 8.87 -30.90
C LYS A 59 33.28 8.32 -29.49
N VAL A 60 32.11 7.71 -29.29
CA VAL A 60 31.78 7.00 -28.03
C VAL A 60 32.11 5.52 -28.22
N GLU A 61 33.26 5.10 -27.71
CA GLU A 61 33.54 3.68 -27.52
C GLU A 61 32.83 3.18 -26.25
N ALA A 62 32.19 2.02 -26.34
CA ALA A 62 31.38 1.45 -25.27
C ALA A 62 32.24 0.93 -24.12
N ARG A 63 32.65 1.83 -23.21
CA ARG A 63 33.36 1.47 -21.99
C ARG A 63 32.39 0.76 -21.04
N GLN A 64 32.54 -0.56 -20.88
CA GLN A 64 31.77 -1.34 -19.91
C GLN A 64 31.92 -0.74 -18.51
N VAL A 65 30.83 -0.20 -17.98
CA VAL A 65 30.78 0.27 -16.59
C VAL A 65 30.70 -0.96 -15.69
N LYS A 66 31.87 -1.42 -15.20
CA LYS A 66 31.91 -2.33 -14.05
C LYS A 66 31.13 -1.65 -12.92
N LYS A 67 30.11 -2.34 -12.37
CA LYS A 67 29.42 -1.88 -11.16
C LYS A 67 30.45 -1.82 -10.02
N ALA A 68 31.00 -0.64 -9.77
CA ALA A 68 31.74 -0.39 -8.55
C ALA A 68 30.78 -0.58 -7.38
N ALA A 69 31.17 -1.38 -6.40
CA ALA A 69 30.44 -1.45 -5.14
C ALA A 69 30.44 -0.06 -4.52
N MET A 70 29.25 0.50 -4.26
CA MET A 70 29.13 1.80 -3.60
C MET A 70 29.76 1.69 -2.22
N SER A 71 30.85 2.43 -1.99
CA SER A 71 31.42 2.61 -0.65
C SER A 71 30.36 3.21 0.28
N PRO A 72 30.29 2.80 1.56
CA PRO A 72 29.30 3.35 2.49
C PRO A 72 29.39 4.87 2.55
N VAL A 73 28.24 5.54 2.45
CA VAL A 73 28.18 7.01 2.57
C VAL A 73 28.51 7.38 4.02
N PRO A 74 29.38 8.37 4.29
CA PRO A 74 29.65 8.81 5.66
C PRO A 74 28.34 9.17 6.39
N GLY A 75 28.09 8.52 7.52
CA GLY A 75 26.81 8.64 8.27
C GLY A 75 25.81 7.49 8.03
N GLN A 76 26.10 6.52 7.17
CA GLN A 76 25.28 5.32 7.05
C GLN A 76 25.44 4.42 8.29
N ILE A 77 24.44 4.42 9.17
CA ILE A 77 24.35 3.48 10.29
C ILE A 77 24.16 2.07 9.70
N VAL A 78 25.24 1.30 9.67
CA VAL A 78 25.23 -0.13 9.32
C VAL A 78 25.00 -0.92 10.61
N CYS A 79 23.78 -1.40 10.82
CA CYS A 79 23.50 -2.36 11.89
C CYS A 79 24.28 -3.65 11.62
N ARG A 80 25.34 -3.90 12.39
CA ARG A 80 26.21 -5.09 12.28
C ARG A 80 25.46 -6.42 12.46
N LYS A 81 24.27 -6.37 13.07
CA LYS A 81 23.30 -7.46 13.18
C LYS A 81 21.92 -6.87 12.94
N GLY A 82 21.13 -7.48 12.04
CA GLY A 82 19.77 -7.05 11.77
C GLY A 82 18.87 -7.28 12.98
N MET A 83 18.17 -6.24 13.42
CA MET A 83 17.15 -6.33 14.47
C MET A 83 15.81 -6.78 13.87
N PRO A 84 15.05 -7.69 14.52
CA PRO A 84 13.71 -8.03 14.11
C PRO A 84 12.71 -6.94 14.53
N ILE A 85 12.02 -6.36 13.53
CA ILE A 85 11.06 -5.26 13.70
C ILE A 85 9.71 -5.69 13.14
N ILE A 86 8.65 -5.51 13.92
CA ILE A 86 7.31 -6.00 13.62
C ILE A 86 6.35 -4.83 13.64
N PHE A 87 5.93 -4.37 12.47
CA PHE A 87 4.91 -3.33 12.36
C PHE A 87 3.53 -3.96 12.48
N VAL A 88 2.68 -3.39 13.33
CA VAL A 88 1.28 -3.81 13.47
C VAL A 88 0.39 -2.63 13.17
N GLY A 89 -0.65 -2.83 12.36
CA GLY A 89 -1.60 -1.78 11.99
C GLY A 89 -2.82 -2.33 11.26
N ALA A 90 -3.86 -1.50 11.15
CA ALA A 90 -5.07 -1.86 10.40
C ALA A 90 -4.87 -1.80 8.88
N GLU A 91 -4.04 -0.87 8.37
CA GLU A 91 -3.82 -0.68 6.94
C GLU A 91 -2.41 -1.12 6.50
N VAL A 92 -2.31 -1.88 5.41
CA VAL A 92 -1.05 -2.21 4.75
C VAL A 92 -1.24 -2.14 3.24
N GLY A 93 -0.69 -1.11 2.60
CA GLY A 93 -0.74 -0.96 1.15
C GLY A 93 0.11 -1.99 0.40
N PRO A 94 -0.33 -2.50 -0.77
CA PRO A 94 -1.55 -2.11 -1.50
C PRO A 94 -2.84 -2.89 -1.13
N TRP A 95 -2.84 -3.76 -0.11
CA TRP A 95 -3.97 -4.63 0.21
C TRP A 95 -5.13 -3.93 0.93
N SER A 96 -4.81 -3.25 2.03
CA SER A 96 -5.77 -2.48 2.82
C SER A 96 -5.26 -1.05 2.97
N LYS A 97 -6.00 -0.10 2.40
CA LYS A 97 -5.65 1.31 2.44
C LYS A 97 -6.93 2.15 2.40
N THR A 98 -7.10 2.98 3.42
CA THR A 98 -8.10 4.05 3.50
C THR A 98 -7.43 5.43 3.52
N GLY A 99 -6.18 5.53 3.99
CA GLY A 99 -5.46 6.81 4.05
C GLY A 99 -3.94 6.66 3.99
N GLY A 100 -3.23 7.60 4.61
CA GLY A 100 -1.76 7.62 4.63
C GLY A 100 -1.12 6.50 5.46
N LEU A 101 -1.86 5.89 6.40
CA LEU A 101 -1.36 4.78 7.23
C LEU A 101 -0.94 3.59 6.35
N GLY A 102 -1.77 3.20 5.37
CA GLY A 102 -1.45 2.15 4.41
C GLY A 102 -0.24 2.46 3.53
N ASP A 103 0.05 3.73 3.23
CA ASP A 103 1.27 4.12 2.49
C ASP A 103 2.53 4.04 3.35
N VAL A 104 2.45 4.48 4.61
CA VAL A 104 3.56 4.36 5.58
C VAL A 104 3.94 2.90 5.77
N LEU A 105 2.97 2.02 6.04
CA LEU A 105 3.20 0.58 6.18
C LEU A 105 3.45 -0.14 4.83
N GLY A 106 3.10 0.48 3.71
CA GLY A 106 3.51 0.07 2.38
C GLY A 106 5.01 0.30 2.11
N GLY A 107 5.54 1.46 2.53
CA GLY A 107 6.85 1.99 2.12
C GLY A 107 7.98 1.95 3.17
N LEU A 108 7.69 2.18 4.46
CA LEU A 108 8.71 2.19 5.52
C LEU A 108 9.28 0.80 5.82
N PRO A 109 8.48 -0.29 5.94
CA PRO A 109 9.02 -1.62 6.23
C PRO A 109 10.01 -2.12 5.17
N PRO A 110 9.76 -1.96 3.84
CA PRO A 110 10.77 -2.29 2.82
C PRO A 110 12.06 -1.46 2.90
N ALA A 111 11.99 -0.19 3.33
CA ALA A 111 13.16 0.65 3.49
C ALA A 111 14.06 0.22 4.66
N LEU A 112 13.47 -0.37 5.71
CA LEU A 112 14.20 -0.99 6.82
C LEU A 112 14.74 -2.38 6.44
N ALA A 113 13.98 -3.18 5.70
CA ALA A 113 14.47 -4.46 5.17
C ALA A 113 15.70 -4.25 4.26
N ALA A 114 15.69 -3.22 3.41
CA ALA A 114 16.83 -2.84 2.57
C ALA A 114 18.07 -2.38 3.35
N ARG A 115 17.94 -2.07 4.65
CA ARG A 115 19.05 -1.79 5.58
C ARG A 115 19.57 -3.02 6.33
N GLY A 116 19.06 -4.22 6.02
CA GLY A 116 19.47 -5.48 6.65
C GLY A 116 18.72 -5.84 7.94
N HIS A 117 17.60 -5.16 8.24
CA HIS A 117 16.72 -5.55 9.34
C HIS A 117 15.78 -6.68 8.91
N ARG A 118 15.40 -7.56 9.84
CA ARG A 118 14.36 -8.56 9.59
C ARG A 118 13.01 -7.91 9.88
N VAL A 119 12.18 -7.67 8.87
CA VAL A 119 10.98 -6.83 9.03
C VAL A 119 9.70 -7.60 8.70
N MET A 120 8.75 -7.59 9.64
CA MET A 120 7.41 -8.12 9.49
C MET A 120 6.38 -6.98 9.48
N THR A 121 5.28 -7.14 8.74
CA THR A 121 4.06 -6.32 8.89
C THR A 121 2.88 -7.22 9.18
N ILE A 122 2.11 -6.93 10.24
CA ILE A 122 0.91 -7.67 10.63
C ILE A 122 -0.31 -6.75 10.49
N SER A 123 -1.32 -7.20 9.74
CA SER A 123 -2.60 -6.50 9.60
C SER A 123 -3.77 -7.48 9.44
N PRO A 124 -5.03 -7.05 9.58
CA PRO A 124 -6.16 -7.94 9.32
C PRO A 124 -6.32 -8.29 7.82
N ARG A 125 -6.92 -9.46 7.57
CA ARG A 125 -7.33 -9.91 6.24
C ARG A 125 -8.79 -9.48 6.00
N TYR A 126 -8.96 -8.36 5.29
CA TYR A 126 -10.28 -7.84 4.93
C TYR A 126 -10.84 -8.43 3.63
N ASP A 127 -9.99 -9.05 2.81
CA ASP A 127 -10.39 -9.68 1.55
C ASP A 127 -9.46 -10.85 1.18
N GLN A 128 -9.86 -11.62 0.17
CA GLN A 128 -9.13 -12.80 -0.33
C GLN A 128 -7.97 -12.39 -1.24
N TYR A 129 -6.91 -11.87 -0.63
CA TYR A 129 -5.68 -11.47 -1.30
C TYR A 129 -5.04 -12.63 -2.09
N LYS A 130 -4.92 -12.49 -3.41
CA LYS A 130 -4.46 -13.54 -4.35
C LYS A 130 -2.99 -13.94 -4.19
N ASP A 131 -2.22 -13.09 -3.53
CA ASP A 131 -0.77 -13.17 -3.37
C ASP A 131 -0.34 -13.56 -1.94
N ALA A 132 -1.30 -13.77 -1.04
CA ALA A 132 -1.08 -14.29 0.30
C ALA A 132 -1.55 -15.75 0.36
N TRP A 133 -0.69 -16.65 0.84
CA TRP A 133 -0.99 -18.06 1.03
C TRP A 133 -1.30 -18.37 2.50
N ASP A 134 -2.13 -19.38 2.75
CA ASP A 134 -2.42 -19.85 4.11
C ASP A 134 -1.16 -20.53 4.67
N THR A 135 -0.76 -20.18 5.90
CA THR A 135 0.37 -20.85 6.59
C THR A 135 -0.05 -22.17 7.25
N SER A 136 -1.35 -22.49 7.25
CA SER A 136 -1.97 -23.61 7.98
C SER A 136 -1.76 -23.55 9.50
N VAL A 137 -1.33 -22.40 10.03
CA VAL A 137 -1.17 -22.16 11.48
C VAL A 137 -2.47 -21.57 12.02
N LEU A 138 -3.10 -22.34 12.91
CA LEU A 138 -4.26 -21.97 13.71
C LEU A 138 -3.79 -21.60 15.12
N VAL A 139 -4.32 -20.51 15.67
CA VAL A 139 -4.06 -20.10 17.07
C VAL A 139 -5.36 -19.71 17.74
N GLU A 140 -5.58 -20.21 18.94
CA GLU A 140 -6.70 -19.85 19.80
C GLU A 140 -6.33 -18.63 20.65
N VAL A 141 -7.17 -17.60 20.62
CA VAL A 141 -6.92 -16.31 21.27
C VAL A 141 -8.10 -15.95 22.18
N PRO A 142 -7.89 -15.74 23.50
CA PRO A 142 -8.95 -15.30 24.40
C PRO A 142 -9.26 -13.81 24.18
N VAL A 143 -10.46 -13.50 23.70
CA VAL A 143 -10.93 -12.13 23.42
C VAL A 143 -12.20 -11.86 24.21
N GLY A 144 -12.09 -11.08 25.29
CA GLY A 144 -13.19 -10.86 26.22
C GLY A 144 -13.55 -12.15 26.95
N ASN A 145 -14.78 -12.63 26.75
CA ASN A 145 -15.31 -13.84 27.39
C ASN A 145 -15.29 -15.08 26.47
N SER A 146 -14.81 -14.94 25.24
CA SER A 146 -14.77 -16.02 24.23
C SER A 146 -13.35 -16.34 23.81
N VAL A 147 -13.14 -17.55 23.27
CA VAL A 147 -11.89 -17.95 22.63
C VAL A 147 -12.15 -18.00 21.12
N GLU A 148 -11.44 -17.16 20.38
CA GLU A 148 -11.58 -17.02 18.93
C GLU A 148 -10.39 -17.70 18.24
N THR A 149 -10.64 -18.44 17.16
CA THR A 149 -9.58 -19.12 16.40
C THR A 149 -9.14 -18.28 15.22
N VAL A 150 -7.89 -17.81 15.22
CA VAL A 150 -7.30 -17.03 14.13
C VAL A 150 -6.42 -17.88 13.23
N ARG A 151 -6.41 -17.55 11.94
CA ARG A 151 -5.45 -18.07 10.96
C ARG A 151 -4.47 -17.00 10.53
N PHE A 152 -3.29 -17.41 10.10
CA PHE A 152 -2.29 -16.52 9.52
C PHE A 152 -2.06 -16.83 8.05
N PHE A 153 -2.28 -15.83 7.21
CA PHE A 153 -1.85 -15.83 5.81
C PHE A 153 -0.52 -15.07 5.69
N HIS A 154 0.37 -15.51 4.80
CA HIS A 154 1.69 -14.90 4.60
C HIS A 154 1.93 -14.52 3.14
N CYS A 155 2.67 -13.43 2.94
CA CYS A 155 3.13 -12.94 1.65
C CYS A 155 4.52 -12.31 1.82
N TYR A 156 5.53 -12.84 1.13
CA TYR A 156 6.87 -12.25 1.13
C TYR A 156 7.06 -11.29 -0.04
N LYS A 157 7.22 -9.98 0.23
CA LYS A 157 7.41 -8.96 -0.81
C LYS A 157 8.39 -7.86 -0.40
N ARG A 158 9.31 -7.52 -1.30
CA ARG A 158 10.31 -6.44 -1.15
C ARG A 158 11.17 -6.57 0.12
N GLY A 159 11.53 -7.80 0.50
CA GLY A 159 12.33 -8.07 1.70
C GLY A 159 11.55 -8.14 3.01
N VAL A 160 10.23 -7.96 2.97
CA VAL A 160 9.34 -7.89 4.14
C VAL A 160 8.43 -9.11 4.19
N ASP A 161 8.33 -9.71 5.38
CA ASP A 161 7.35 -10.74 5.71
C ASP A 161 5.99 -10.07 6.03
N ARG A 162 5.01 -10.19 5.14
CA ARG A 162 3.67 -9.61 5.37
C ARG A 162 2.72 -10.71 5.83
N VAL A 163 2.17 -10.54 7.03
CA VAL A 163 1.28 -11.49 7.68
C VAL A 163 -0.11 -10.86 7.78
N PHE A 164 -1.12 -11.62 7.39
CA PHE A 164 -2.52 -11.21 7.46
C PHE A 164 -3.27 -12.11 8.45
N VAL A 165 -3.92 -11.48 9.43
CA VAL A 165 -4.75 -12.17 10.43
C VAL A 165 -6.13 -12.42 9.82
N ASP A 166 -6.44 -13.68 9.56
CA ASP A 166 -7.71 -14.13 8.99
C ASP A 166 -8.69 -14.53 10.10
N HIS A 167 -9.85 -13.88 10.08
CA HIS A 167 -10.96 -14.10 11.02
C HIS A 167 -12.28 -13.63 10.37
N PRO A 168 -13.44 -14.30 10.61
CA PRO A 168 -14.73 -13.88 10.08
C PRO A 168 -15.08 -12.41 10.33
N LEU A 169 -14.77 -11.91 11.54
CA LEU A 169 -14.98 -10.50 11.95
C LEU A 169 -14.28 -9.45 11.06
N PHE A 170 -13.27 -9.84 10.26
CA PHE A 170 -12.62 -8.97 9.29
C PHE A 170 -13.12 -9.20 7.87
N LEU A 171 -13.19 -10.47 7.45
CA LEU A 171 -13.44 -10.86 6.07
C LEU A 171 -14.90 -10.63 5.65
N GLU A 172 -15.86 -11.01 6.51
CA GLU A 172 -17.30 -10.95 6.19
C GLU A 172 -17.84 -9.52 6.14
N LYS A 173 -17.16 -8.57 6.81
CA LYS A 173 -17.61 -7.18 6.96
C LYS A 173 -17.32 -6.29 5.75
N VAL A 174 -16.31 -6.66 4.95
CA VAL A 174 -15.73 -5.79 3.89
C VAL A 174 -15.63 -6.54 2.54
N TRP A 175 -16.28 -7.69 2.40
CA TRP A 175 -16.19 -8.56 1.24
C TRP A 175 -16.55 -7.82 -0.06
N GLY A 176 -15.57 -7.60 -0.94
CA GLY A 176 -15.72 -6.87 -2.20
C GLY A 176 -15.69 -5.33 -2.11
N GLU A 177 -15.60 -4.74 -0.91
CA GLU A 177 -15.56 -3.29 -0.68
C GLU A 177 -14.24 -2.81 -0.03
N THR A 178 -13.16 -3.54 -0.31
CA THR A 178 -11.83 -3.37 0.28
C THR A 178 -11.25 -1.98 -0.03
N GLY A 179 -10.94 -1.23 1.03
CA GLY A 179 -10.31 0.09 0.95
C GLY A 179 -11.22 1.29 1.23
N SER A 180 -12.53 1.10 1.46
CA SER A 180 -13.44 2.22 1.81
C SER A 180 -14.16 2.05 3.15
N LYS A 181 -14.36 0.81 3.63
CA LYS A 181 -15.19 0.50 4.81
C LYS A 181 -14.45 -0.34 5.85
N ILE A 182 -13.15 -0.11 6.02
CA ILE A 182 -12.31 -0.84 6.97
C ILE A 182 -12.81 -0.66 8.42
N TYR A 183 -13.15 0.57 8.80
CA TYR A 183 -13.52 0.94 10.17
C TYR A 183 -15.03 0.98 10.44
N GLY A 184 -15.85 1.10 9.38
CA GLY A 184 -17.28 1.26 9.51
C GLY A 184 -18.00 1.26 8.17
N PRO A 185 -19.33 1.06 8.15
CA PRO A 185 -20.13 0.97 6.91
C PRO A 185 -20.19 2.30 6.13
N ARG A 186 -19.93 3.43 6.79
CA ARG A 186 -19.88 4.78 6.23
C ARG A 186 -18.80 5.59 6.96
N VAL A 187 -18.23 6.59 6.28
CA VAL A 187 -17.29 7.54 6.91
C VAL A 187 -17.99 8.24 8.08
N GLY A 188 -17.33 8.28 9.24
CA GLY A 188 -17.88 8.87 10.47
C GLY A 188 -18.85 7.98 11.26
N LEU A 189 -19.07 6.73 10.86
CA LEU A 189 -19.85 5.75 11.63
C LEU A 189 -19.10 4.43 11.73
N ASP A 190 -18.56 4.13 12.92
CA ASP A 190 -17.78 2.93 13.20
C ASP A 190 -18.61 1.66 13.42
N TYR A 191 -18.00 0.50 13.18
CA TYR A 191 -18.55 -0.79 13.61
C TYR A 191 -18.53 -0.92 15.14
N LYS A 192 -19.64 -1.34 15.75
CA LYS A 192 -19.72 -1.61 17.20
C LYS A 192 -18.73 -2.68 17.67
N ASP A 193 -18.39 -3.62 16.81
CA ASP A 193 -17.40 -4.69 17.04
C ASP A 193 -15.93 -4.27 16.82
N ASN A 194 -15.64 -2.99 16.52
CA ASN A 194 -14.26 -2.51 16.34
C ASN A 194 -13.35 -2.81 17.54
N GLN A 195 -13.85 -2.63 18.76
CA GLN A 195 -13.07 -2.89 19.98
C GLN A 195 -12.60 -4.35 20.06
N LEU A 196 -13.49 -5.31 19.78
CA LEU A 196 -13.18 -6.75 19.78
C LEU A 196 -12.24 -7.11 18.63
N ARG A 197 -12.54 -6.64 17.40
CA ARG A 197 -11.70 -6.80 16.20
C ARG A 197 -10.25 -6.37 16.44
N PHE A 198 -10.04 -5.16 16.96
CA PHE A 198 -8.70 -4.63 17.16
C PHE A 198 -7.99 -5.21 18.40
N SER A 199 -8.74 -5.66 19.41
CA SER A 199 -8.19 -6.48 20.51
C SER A 199 -7.66 -7.83 19.99
N LEU A 200 -8.44 -8.50 19.14
CA LEU A 200 -8.06 -9.76 18.47
C LEU A 200 -6.82 -9.57 17.58
N LEU A 201 -6.73 -8.47 16.82
CA LEU A 201 -5.52 -8.12 16.06
C LEU A 201 -4.30 -7.97 16.97
N CYS A 202 -4.42 -7.25 18.10
CA CYS A 202 -3.29 -7.03 19.01
C CYS A 202 -2.76 -8.34 19.59
N LEU A 203 -3.65 -9.26 19.98
CA LEU A 203 -3.28 -10.55 20.56
C LEU A 203 -2.71 -11.50 19.48
N ALA A 204 -3.35 -11.62 18.32
CA ALA A 204 -2.84 -12.40 17.21
C ALA A 204 -1.45 -11.91 16.73
N ALA A 205 -1.21 -10.60 16.78
CA ALA A 205 0.08 -10.00 16.46
C ALA A 205 1.19 -10.32 17.48
N LEU A 206 0.85 -10.66 18.72
CA LEU A 206 1.80 -11.14 19.74
C LEU A 206 2.08 -12.65 19.61
N GLU A 207 1.20 -13.43 18.98
CA GLU A 207 1.44 -14.86 18.73
C GLU A 207 2.23 -15.11 17.44
N ALA A 208 1.91 -14.40 16.35
CA ALA A 208 2.56 -14.55 15.04
C ALA A 208 4.11 -14.69 15.07
N PRO A 209 4.88 -13.92 15.85
CA PRO A 209 6.34 -13.98 15.85
C PRO A 209 6.91 -15.27 16.48
N ARG A 210 6.09 -15.93 17.31
CA ARG A 210 6.41 -17.17 18.03
C ARG A 210 6.04 -18.40 17.19
N VAL A 211 4.85 -18.37 16.58
CA VAL A 211 4.25 -19.53 15.89
C VAL A 211 4.66 -19.64 14.42
N LEU A 212 4.97 -18.53 13.75
CA LEU A 212 5.27 -18.53 12.31
C LEU A 212 6.76 -18.78 12.05
N ASN A 213 7.07 -20.00 11.60
CA ASN A 213 8.38 -20.38 11.09
C ASN A 213 8.56 -19.90 9.65
N LEU A 214 9.16 -18.72 9.47
CA LEU A 214 9.30 -18.09 8.16
C LEU A 214 10.70 -18.32 7.56
N ILE A 215 10.73 -18.98 6.41
CA ILE A 215 11.95 -19.39 5.66
C ILE A 215 12.09 -18.58 4.35
N SER A 216 11.26 -17.55 4.15
CA SER A 216 11.20 -16.80 2.88
C SER A 216 12.37 -15.82 2.68
N ASN A 217 13.12 -15.51 3.74
CA ASN A 217 14.27 -14.63 3.69
C ASN A 217 15.56 -15.45 3.57
N LYS A 218 16.53 -14.98 2.77
CA LYS A 218 17.83 -15.65 2.57
C LYS A 218 18.76 -15.50 3.78
N ASP A 219 18.65 -14.38 4.50
CA ASP A 219 19.55 -14.01 5.59
C ASP A 219 19.02 -14.46 6.96
N PHE A 220 17.71 -14.81 7.05
CA PHE A 220 17.04 -15.18 8.28
C PHE A 220 16.05 -16.34 8.05
N SER A 221 16.20 -17.42 8.82
CA SER A 221 15.34 -18.60 8.79
C SER A 221 14.79 -18.92 10.19
N GLY A 222 13.58 -19.49 10.25
CA GLY A 222 12.90 -19.88 11.50
C GLY A 222 11.94 -18.81 12.05
N PRO A 223 11.52 -18.91 13.32
CA PRO A 223 10.60 -17.95 13.93
C PRO A 223 11.26 -16.58 14.13
N TYR A 224 10.47 -15.55 14.39
CA TYR A 224 11.00 -14.22 14.75
C TYR A 224 11.52 -14.21 16.20
N GLY A 225 10.92 -15.03 17.07
CA GLY A 225 11.34 -15.19 18.47
C GLY A 225 10.82 -14.08 19.39
N GLU A 226 11.43 -13.97 20.57
CA GLU A 226 10.95 -13.09 21.64
C GLU A 226 11.74 -11.77 21.81
N ASP A 227 12.89 -11.62 21.15
CA ASP A 227 13.72 -10.41 21.22
C ASP A 227 13.40 -9.49 20.04
N VAL A 228 12.20 -8.90 20.06
CA VAL A 228 11.59 -8.18 18.93
C VAL A 228 11.17 -6.75 19.30
N VAL A 229 11.22 -5.85 18.32
CA VAL A 229 10.66 -4.50 18.45
C VAL A 229 9.34 -4.42 17.71
N PHE A 230 8.24 -4.33 18.45
CA PHE A 230 6.93 -4.04 17.90
C PHE A 230 6.78 -2.54 17.63
N VAL A 231 6.23 -2.18 16.47
CA VAL A 231 5.82 -0.83 16.13
C VAL A 231 4.31 -0.83 16.01
N ALA A 232 3.64 -0.32 17.03
CA ALA A 232 2.19 -0.18 17.12
C ALA A 232 1.78 1.13 16.42
N ASN A 233 1.05 1.03 15.31
CA ASN A 233 0.60 2.18 14.54
C ASN A 233 -0.88 2.45 14.81
N ASP A 234 -1.17 3.67 15.23
CA ASP A 234 -2.50 4.20 15.51
C ASP A 234 -3.29 3.47 16.63
N TRP A 235 -4.46 4.01 16.99
CA TRP A 235 -5.29 3.56 18.12
C TRP A 235 -5.67 2.07 18.04
N HIS A 236 -5.82 1.54 16.82
CA HIS A 236 -6.08 0.12 16.51
C HIS A 236 -5.11 -0.85 17.19
N THR A 237 -3.90 -0.39 17.52
CA THR A 237 -2.85 -1.22 18.11
C THR A 237 -2.37 -0.74 19.48
N ALA A 238 -3.07 0.25 20.07
CA ALA A 238 -2.72 0.85 21.36
C ALA A 238 -2.80 -0.15 22.53
N LEU A 239 -3.55 -1.25 22.40
CA LEU A 239 -3.64 -2.32 23.42
C LEU A 239 -2.48 -3.32 23.38
N LEU A 240 -1.72 -3.39 22.29
CA LEU A 240 -0.56 -4.30 22.13
C LEU A 240 0.45 -4.19 23.29
N PRO A 241 0.93 -3.00 23.72
CA PRO A 241 1.85 -2.90 24.86
C PRO A 241 1.22 -3.33 26.20
N CYS A 242 -0.10 -3.17 26.36
CA CYS A 242 -0.81 -3.62 27.55
C CYS A 242 -0.86 -5.14 27.60
N TYR A 243 -1.32 -5.81 26.52
CA TYR A 243 -1.36 -7.28 26.44
C TYR A 243 0.03 -7.91 26.56
N MET A 244 1.05 -7.35 25.90
CA MET A 244 2.43 -7.85 26.01
C MET A 244 2.90 -7.85 27.47
N LYS A 245 2.63 -6.78 28.23
CA LYS A 245 3.01 -6.68 29.64
C LYS A 245 2.18 -7.61 30.54
N SER A 246 0.86 -7.62 30.40
CA SER A 246 -0.04 -8.32 31.33
C SER A 246 -0.11 -9.83 31.10
N ILE A 247 -0.08 -10.30 29.85
CA ILE A 247 -0.29 -11.72 29.51
C ILE A 247 1.04 -12.45 29.27
N TYR A 248 2.02 -11.80 28.62
CA TYR A 248 3.24 -12.47 28.16
C TYR A 248 4.43 -12.25 29.10
N GLN A 249 4.72 -11.00 29.47
CA GLN A 249 5.84 -10.70 30.37
C GLN A 249 5.63 -11.24 31.79
N SER A 250 4.37 -11.31 32.26
CA SER A 250 4.00 -12.01 33.50
C SER A 250 4.31 -13.52 33.48
N LYS A 251 4.20 -14.16 32.31
CA LYS A 251 4.59 -15.56 32.06
C LYS A 251 6.08 -15.72 31.72
N GLY A 252 6.86 -14.64 31.77
CA GLY A 252 8.29 -14.64 31.46
C GLY A 252 8.63 -14.67 29.96
N MET A 253 7.66 -14.45 29.08
CA MET A 253 7.86 -14.30 27.63
C MET A 253 8.11 -12.83 27.25
N TYR A 254 8.74 -12.56 26.10
CA TYR A 254 8.94 -11.20 25.57
C TYR A 254 9.65 -10.24 26.56
N LYS A 255 10.55 -10.75 27.41
CA LYS A 255 11.26 -9.97 28.44
C LYS A 255 12.07 -8.80 27.88
N ASN A 256 12.77 -9.04 26.78
CA ASN A 256 13.63 -8.03 26.14
C ASN A 256 12.85 -7.14 25.16
N ALA A 257 11.74 -7.65 24.61
CA ALA A 257 10.93 -6.97 23.61
C ALA A 257 10.54 -5.54 24.03
N LYS A 258 10.44 -4.67 23.02
CA LYS A 258 10.03 -3.28 23.18
C LYS A 258 8.88 -2.98 22.24
N VAL A 259 7.97 -2.11 22.68
CA VAL A 259 6.88 -1.59 21.85
C VAL A 259 7.10 -0.10 21.68
N VAL A 260 7.14 0.35 20.43
CA VAL A 260 7.13 1.76 20.04
C VAL A 260 5.74 2.07 19.52
N GLY A 261 5.02 2.97 20.18
CA GLY A 261 3.71 3.43 19.73
C GLY A 261 3.83 4.70 18.90
N PHE A 262 3.19 4.72 17.73
CA PHE A 262 2.86 5.94 16.99
C PHE A 262 1.33 6.14 17.05
N PRO A 263 0.79 6.60 18.19
CA PRO A 263 -0.61 6.98 18.25
C PRO A 263 -0.83 8.22 17.37
N SER A 264 -1.71 8.11 16.39
CA SER A 264 -2.28 9.31 15.79
C SER A 264 -3.21 9.91 16.83
N PHE A 265 -2.83 11.03 17.45
CA PHE A 265 -3.72 11.82 18.31
C PHE A 265 -4.76 12.59 17.46
N ALA A 266 -5.45 11.87 16.57
CA ALA A 266 -6.53 12.37 15.74
C ALA A 266 -7.87 12.29 16.50
N SER A 267 -8.00 13.11 17.55
CA SER A 267 -9.26 13.73 17.99
C SER A 267 -10.53 12.86 18.08
N CYS A 268 -10.45 11.62 18.57
CA CYS A 268 -11.62 10.73 18.71
C CYS A 268 -11.78 10.11 20.12
N PHE A 269 -11.46 10.89 21.15
CA PHE A 269 -11.85 10.65 22.54
C PHE A 269 -12.38 11.95 23.14
N MET A 270 -13.55 12.38 22.66
CA MET A 270 -14.42 13.38 23.29
C MET A 270 -15.87 13.18 22.85
#